data_AF-M9RHV4-F1
#
_entry.id   AF-M9RHV4-F1
#
_cell.length_a   1.000
_cell.length_b   1.000
_cell.length_c   1.000
_cell.angle_alpha   90.00
_cell.angle_beta   90.00
_cell.angle_gamma   90.00
#
_symmetry.space_group_name_H-M   'P 1'
#
loop_
_entity.id
_entity.type
_entity.pdbx_description
1 polymer ?
#
loop_
_entity_poly.entity_id
_entity_poly.type
_entity_poly.pdbx_seq_one_letter_code
_entity_poly.pdbx_strand_id
1 'polypeptide(L)'
;MAFQKGQRRKPKQDFDVIDGDFKDPNVELAPEPPLVTTILISDVTIEGLHRRLETGTPSVAVVTDEGGQFFGGHGMKPENALKTIAGFSKLWDGAPISKSRASSETVVLYDKRVSLYAMIQPLVAQRVIGDPIMKDQGFLSRVLIAYPDSKIGSRKITNDPVYIAAKRKAQAVLLTYNDRIKELLNIELQVLPDTRADLNLRQLDLSD
;
A
#
# COMPACT_ATOMS: atom_id res chain seq x y z
N MET A 1 4.51 2.51 24.14
CA MET A 1 3.56 1.38 24.10
C MET A 1 4.39 0.11 23.97
N ALA A 2 4.55 -0.64 25.06
CA ALA A 2 5.51 -1.74 25.13
C ALA A 2 5.03 -2.98 24.36
N PHE A 3 5.82 -3.43 23.40
CA PHE A 3 5.58 -4.59 22.56
C PHE A 3 5.60 -5.89 23.39
N GLN A 4 4.44 -6.46 23.67
CA GLN A 4 4.31 -7.78 24.29
C GLN A 4 4.01 -8.81 23.19
N LYS A 5 5.06 -9.44 22.64
CA LYS A 5 4.87 -10.64 21.81
C LYS A 5 4.54 -11.82 22.75
N GLY A 6 3.27 -11.90 23.17
CA GLY A 6 2.76 -12.93 24.05
C GLY A 6 3.08 -14.33 23.52
N GLN A 7 3.77 -15.12 24.34
CA GLN A 7 3.91 -16.55 24.14
C GLN A 7 2.50 -17.17 24.12
N ARG A 8 2.13 -17.81 23.01
CA ARG A 8 0.85 -18.53 22.90
C ARG A 8 0.90 -19.79 23.78
N ARG A 9 0.15 -19.83 24.88
CA ARG A 9 -0.17 -21.09 25.58
C ARG A 9 -1.22 -21.87 24.79
N LYS A 10 -0.98 -23.17 24.57
CA LYS A 10 -2.01 -24.13 24.11
C LYS A 10 -3.03 -24.34 25.24
N PRO A 11 -4.31 -24.56 24.94
CA PRO A 11 -5.30 -24.79 25.99
C PRO A 11 -5.12 -26.22 26.52
N LYS A 12 -4.86 -26.34 27.82
CA LYS A 12 -5.14 -27.56 28.58
C LYS A 12 -5.94 -27.16 29.81
N GLN A 13 -7.00 -27.91 30.07
CA GLN A 13 -7.77 -27.86 31.32
C GLN A 13 -6.81 -28.09 32.48
N ASP A 14 -6.48 -27.02 33.20
CA ASP A 14 -6.24 -26.99 34.64
C ASP A 14 -6.07 -25.53 35.05
N PHE A 15 -6.70 -25.14 36.16
CA PHE A 15 -6.59 -23.79 36.69
C PHE A 15 -5.20 -23.63 37.33
N ASP A 16 -4.24 -23.10 36.58
CA ASP A 16 -2.95 -22.67 37.13
C ASP A 16 -3.18 -21.41 37.99
N VAL A 17 -2.84 -21.50 39.27
CA VAL A 17 -2.64 -20.35 40.15
C VAL A 17 -1.59 -19.44 39.51
N ILE A 18 -1.94 -18.18 39.28
CA ILE A 18 -0.98 -17.17 38.81
C ILE A 18 -0.14 -16.79 40.03
N ASP A 19 0.95 -17.52 40.24
CA ASP A 19 2.06 -17.03 41.06
C ASP A 19 2.65 -15.84 40.32
N GLY A 20 2.11 -14.66 40.63
CA GLY A 20 2.55 -13.40 40.09
C GLY A 20 3.91 -13.05 40.67
N ASP A 21 4.98 -13.52 40.03
CA ASP A 21 6.28 -12.87 40.14
C ASP A 21 6.07 -11.41 39.72
N PHE A 22 6.09 -10.51 40.71
CA PHE A 22 6.21 -9.08 40.47
C PHE A 22 7.47 -8.89 39.63
N LYS A 23 7.30 -8.66 38.33
CA LYS A 23 8.41 -8.36 37.44
C LYS A 23 9.18 -7.20 38.04
N ASP A 24 10.45 -7.46 38.32
CA ASP A 24 11.40 -6.46 38.78
C ASP A 24 11.28 -5.21 37.88
N PRO A 25 10.99 -4.02 38.43
CA PRO A 25 10.83 -2.81 37.64
C PRO A 25 12.10 -2.42 36.85
N ASN A 26 13.24 -3.07 37.15
CA ASN A 26 14.51 -2.91 36.43
C ASN A 26 14.78 -3.97 35.34
N VAL A 27 13.78 -4.78 34.94
CA VAL A 27 13.96 -5.63 33.74
C VAL A 27 14.11 -4.73 32.52
N GLU A 28 15.34 -4.60 32.03
CA GLU A 28 15.66 -3.92 30.79
C GLU A 28 14.89 -4.60 29.65
N LEU A 29 13.82 -3.96 29.18
CA LEU A 29 13.02 -4.47 28.10
C LEU A 29 13.86 -4.50 26.83
N ALA A 30 13.78 -5.61 26.08
CA ALA A 30 14.43 -5.69 24.79
C ALA A 30 14.00 -4.49 23.91
N PRO A 31 14.95 -3.86 23.20
CA PRO A 31 14.65 -2.68 22.40
C PRO A 31 13.60 -3.02 21.35
N GLU A 32 12.77 -2.04 21.01
CA GLU A 32 11.80 -2.24 19.94
C GLU A 32 12.51 -2.59 18.62
N PRO A 33 11.98 -3.57 17.85
CA PRO A 33 12.59 -3.92 16.58
C PRO A 33 12.56 -2.71 15.64
N PRO A 34 13.53 -2.54 14.74
CA PRO A 34 13.52 -1.46 13.77
C PRO A 34 12.32 -1.57 12.82
N LEU A 35 11.93 -0.44 12.23
CA LEU A 35 10.94 -0.43 11.16
C LEU A 35 11.49 -1.13 9.92
N VAL A 36 10.63 -1.89 9.25
CA VAL A 36 10.94 -2.41 7.93
C VAL A 36 10.82 -1.26 6.93
N THR A 37 11.90 -0.96 6.21
CA THR A 37 12.05 0.26 5.39
C THR A 37 11.64 0.11 3.92
N THR A 38 11.36 -1.11 3.45
CA THR A 38 11.00 -1.38 2.04
C THR A 38 9.66 -0.77 1.61
N ILE A 39 9.69 0.31 0.84
CA ILE A 39 8.44 1.00 0.43
C ILE A 39 7.72 0.32 -0.74
N LEU A 40 8.41 -0.43 -1.61
CA LEU A 40 7.82 -1.09 -2.78
C LEU A 40 7.52 -2.57 -2.51
N ILE A 41 6.34 -3.04 -2.92
CA ILE A 41 5.86 -4.41 -2.71
C ILE A 41 5.15 -4.86 -3.97
N SER A 42 5.43 -6.06 -4.47
CA SER A 42 4.87 -6.52 -5.76
C SER A 42 3.74 -7.54 -5.63
N ASP A 43 3.85 -8.47 -4.69
CA ASP A 43 2.84 -9.51 -4.42
C ASP A 43 2.43 -9.48 -2.95
N VAL A 44 1.19 -9.10 -2.67
CA VAL A 44 0.70 -8.99 -1.30
C VAL A 44 -0.79 -9.27 -1.20
N THR A 45 -1.17 -10.07 -0.20
CA THR A 45 -2.56 -10.16 0.24
C THR A 45 -2.94 -8.93 1.07
N ILE A 46 -4.24 -8.66 1.23
CA ILE A 46 -4.67 -7.53 2.07
C ILE A 46 -4.20 -7.68 3.53
N GLU A 47 -4.13 -8.92 4.06
CA GLU A 47 -3.57 -9.19 5.39
C GLU A 47 -2.08 -8.90 5.47
N GLY A 48 -1.32 -9.29 4.44
CA GLY A 48 0.11 -9.04 4.34
C GLY A 48 0.39 -7.54 4.26
N LEU A 49 -0.42 -6.80 3.50
CA LEU A 49 -0.32 -5.35 3.37
C LEU A 49 -0.61 -4.65 4.71
N HIS A 50 -1.67 -5.07 5.42
CA HIS A 50 -1.93 -4.55 6.75
C HIS A 50 -0.79 -4.84 7.73
N ARG A 51 -0.20 -6.04 7.67
CA ARG A 51 0.96 -6.38 8.53
C ARG A 51 2.17 -5.53 8.19
N ARG A 52 2.40 -5.27 6.90
CA ARG A 52 3.45 -4.37 6.44
C ARG A 52 3.27 -2.95 6.99
N LEU A 53 2.05 -2.42 6.95
CA LEU A 53 1.71 -1.08 7.46
C LEU A 53 1.83 -1.00 9.00
N GLU A 54 1.63 -2.11 9.71
CA GLU A 54 1.78 -2.20 11.16
C GLU A 54 3.27 -2.12 11.59
N THR A 55 4.16 -2.82 10.88
CA THR A 55 5.57 -2.95 11.29
C THR A 55 6.54 -2.11 10.45
N GLY A 56 6.02 -1.31 9.53
CA GLY A 56 6.77 -0.66 8.46
C GLY A 56 6.62 0.84 8.41
N THR A 57 7.10 1.41 7.31
CA THR A 57 6.89 2.83 6.99
C THR A 57 5.41 3.15 6.87
N PRO A 58 4.99 4.39 7.19
CA PRO A 58 3.60 4.84 7.05
C PRO A 58 3.06 4.75 5.62
N SER A 59 3.97 4.82 4.65
CA SER A 59 3.67 4.86 3.23
C SER A 59 4.34 3.70 2.52
N VAL A 60 3.56 2.99 1.70
CA VAL A 60 4.02 1.89 0.85
C VAL A 60 3.34 1.96 -0.52
N ALA A 61 3.98 1.40 -1.53
CA ALA A 61 3.41 1.26 -2.85
C ALA A 61 3.38 -0.21 -3.26
N VAL A 62 2.20 -0.68 -3.63
CA VAL A 62 2.01 -1.96 -4.30
C VAL A 62 2.28 -1.72 -5.79
N VAL A 63 3.41 -2.22 -6.30
CA VAL A 63 3.90 -1.98 -7.66
C VAL A 63 4.19 -3.31 -8.34
N THR A 64 3.52 -3.59 -9.45
CA THR A 64 3.77 -4.78 -10.26
C THR A 64 3.87 -4.44 -11.74
N ASP A 65 4.87 -5.02 -12.41
CA ASP A 65 4.99 -5.05 -13.87
C ASP A 65 4.22 -6.23 -14.50
N GLU A 66 3.72 -7.16 -13.67
CA GLU A 66 2.89 -8.29 -14.08
C GLU A 66 1.59 -8.34 -13.29
N GLY A 67 0.59 -7.60 -13.76
CA GLY A 67 -0.74 -7.51 -13.17
C GLY A 67 -1.44 -8.86 -13.11
N GLY A 68 -1.06 -9.83 -13.96
CA GLY A 68 -1.52 -11.21 -13.85
C GLY A 68 -1.18 -11.86 -12.50
N GLN A 69 -0.04 -11.52 -11.89
CA GLN A 69 0.32 -12.02 -10.56
C GLN A 69 -0.58 -11.43 -9.47
N PHE A 70 -0.87 -10.12 -9.54
CA PHE A 70 -1.74 -9.47 -8.57
C PHE A 70 -3.20 -9.93 -8.73
N PHE A 71 -3.74 -9.86 -9.95
CA PHE A 71 -5.14 -10.19 -10.25
C PHE A 71 -5.43 -11.69 -10.35
N GLY A 72 -4.41 -12.53 -10.52
CA GLY A 72 -4.50 -14.00 -10.48
C GLY A 72 -3.99 -14.64 -9.18
N GLY A 73 -3.50 -13.82 -8.24
CA GLY A 73 -2.90 -14.27 -6.99
C GLY A 73 -3.91 -14.73 -5.95
N HIS A 74 -3.39 -15.15 -4.79
CA HIS A 74 -4.21 -15.72 -3.71
C HIS A 74 -5.30 -14.76 -3.18
N GLY A 75 -5.01 -13.45 -3.18
CA GLY A 75 -5.96 -12.41 -2.77
C GLY A 75 -7.14 -12.23 -3.72
N MET A 76 -7.05 -12.73 -4.96
CA MET A 76 -8.05 -12.55 -6.01
C MET A 76 -8.76 -13.86 -6.40
N LYS A 77 -8.57 -14.93 -5.61
CA LYS A 77 -9.46 -16.09 -5.67
C LYS A 77 -10.90 -15.67 -5.35
N PRO A 78 -11.93 -16.34 -5.88
CA PRO A 78 -13.33 -15.96 -5.66
C PRO A 78 -13.71 -15.76 -4.19
N GLU A 79 -13.19 -16.58 -3.28
CA GLU A 79 -13.44 -16.46 -1.83
C GLU A 79 -12.78 -15.23 -1.17
N ASN A 80 -11.73 -14.67 -1.78
CA ASN A 80 -10.92 -13.59 -1.21
C ASN A 80 -11.04 -12.26 -1.97
N ALA A 81 -11.43 -12.29 -3.25
CA ALA A 81 -11.41 -11.13 -4.15
C ALA A 81 -12.21 -9.95 -3.58
N LEU A 82 -13.46 -10.19 -3.15
CA LEU A 82 -14.31 -9.17 -2.55
C LEU A 82 -13.63 -8.49 -1.36
N LYS A 83 -13.01 -9.28 -0.47
CA LYS A 83 -12.32 -8.77 0.71
C LYS A 83 -11.09 -7.95 0.35
N THR A 84 -10.28 -8.42 -0.60
CA THR A 84 -9.08 -7.72 -1.04
C THR A 84 -9.45 -6.39 -1.69
N ILE A 85 -10.42 -6.39 -2.59
CA ILE A 85 -10.89 -5.21 -3.31
C ILE A 85 -11.54 -4.18 -2.39
N ALA A 86 -12.41 -4.60 -1.47
CA ALA A 86 -12.96 -3.73 -0.45
C ALA A 86 -11.84 -3.15 0.47
N GLY A 87 -10.81 -3.95 0.76
CA GLY A 87 -9.64 -3.51 1.50
C GLY A 87 -8.88 -2.38 0.79
N PHE A 88 -8.59 -2.53 -0.50
CA PHE A 88 -7.96 -1.47 -1.29
C PHE A 88 -8.84 -0.22 -1.43
N SER A 89 -10.17 -0.39 -1.61
CA SER A 89 -11.10 0.74 -1.60
C SER A 89 -11.04 1.51 -0.28
N LYS A 90 -11.01 0.81 0.86
CA LYS A 90 -10.89 1.45 2.18
C LYS A 90 -9.54 2.13 2.41
N LEU A 91 -8.46 1.55 1.88
CA LEU A 91 -7.12 2.16 1.93
C LEU A 91 -7.07 3.46 1.12
N TRP A 92 -7.78 3.52 -0.01
CA TRP A 92 -7.94 4.76 -0.77
C TRP A 92 -8.58 5.84 0.10
N ASP A 93 -9.66 5.49 0.81
CA ASP A 93 -10.47 6.43 1.61
C ASP A 93 -9.65 7.11 2.74
N GLY A 94 -8.47 6.58 3.07
CA GLY A 94 -7.59 7.11 4.11
C GLY A 94 -8.14 6.93 5.52
N ALA A 95 -9.21 6.16 5.68
CA ALA A 95 -9.82 5.88 6.97
C ALA A 95 -8.90 4.97 7.83
N PRO A 96 -8.95 5.09 9.17
CA PRO A 96 -8.19 4.21 10.05
C PRO A 96 -8.50 2.73 9.82
N ILE A 97 -7.44 1.91 9.86
CA ILE A 97 -7.54 0.46 9.67
C ILE A 97 -7.62 -0.17 11.06
N SER A 98 -8.82 -0.58 11.48
CA SER A 98 -9.01 -1.33 12.71
C SER A 98 -9.01 -2.84 12.45
N LYS A 99 -8.16 -3.57 13.18
CA LYS A 99 -8.09 -5.03 13.14
C LYS A 99 -8.23 -5.56 14.56
N SER A 100 -9.30 -6.34 14.77
CA SER A 100 -9.47 -7.17 15.95
C SER A 100 -9.54 -8.63 15.50
N ARG A 101 -8.65 -9.48 16.02
CA ARG A 101 -8.70 -10.92 15.81
C ARG A 101 -8.57 -11.59 17.17
N ALA A 102 -9.30 -12.69 17.38
CA ALA A 102 -9.26 -13.42 18.66
C ALA A 102 -7.85 -13.90 19.07
N SER A 103 -6.90 -13.98 18.13
CA SER A 103 -5.55 -14.52 18.35
C SER A 103 -4.43 -13.48 18.29
N SER A 104 -4.76 -12.18 18.27
CA SER A 104 -3.82 -11.06 18.29
C SER A 104 -4.38 -9.87 19.06
N GLU A 105 -3.51 -8.98 19.51
CA GLU A 105 -3.94 -7.70 20.05
C GLU A 105 -4.74 -6.90 19.02
N THR A 106 -5.66 -6.08 19.51
CA THR A 106 -6.41 -5.16 18.66
C THR A 106 -5.48 -4.01 18.27
N VAL A 107 -5.36 -3.76 16.97
CA VAL A 107 -4.51 -2.71 16.42
C VAL A 107 -5.36 -1.79 15.57
N VAL A 108 -5.16 -0.48 15.75
CA VAL A 108 -5.70 0.55 14.87
C VAL A 108 -4.53 1.29 14.22
N LEU A 109 -4.51 1.31 12.90
CA LEU A 109 -3.49 2.02 12.12
C LEU A 109 -4.09 3.31 11.59
N TYR A 110 -3.49 4.44 11.98
CA TYR A 110 -3.89 5.77 11.56
C TYR A 110 -2.99 6.27 10.44
N ASP A 111 -3.57 7.08 9.54
CA ASP A 111 -2.84 7.89 8.57
C ASP A 111 -1.81 7.13 7.72
N LYS A 112 -2.13 5.87 7.39
CA LYS A 112 -1.33 5.05 6.49
C LYS A 112 -1.68 5.36 5.03
N ARG A 113 -0.68 5.36 4.15
CA ARG A 113 -0.86 5.63 2.72
C ARG A 113 -0.38 4.47 1.87
N VAL A 114 -1.24 4.10 0.91
CA VAL A 114 -0.94 3.03 -0.05
C VAL A 114 -1.13 3.57 -1.45
N SER A 115 -0.10 3.44 -2.28
CA SER A 115 -0.22 3.60 -3.72
C SER A 115 -0.34 2.23 -4.39
N LEU A 116 -1.09 2.17 -5.49
CA LEU A 116 -1.19 0.96 -6.32
C LEU A 116 -0.79 1.33 -7.75
N TYR A 117 0.15 0.59 -8.31
CA TYR A 117 0.56 0.67 -9.70
C TYR A 117 0.68 -0.75 -10.27
N ALA A 118 -0.06 -1.03 -11.33
CA ALA A 118 -0.05 -2.33 -11.98
C ALA A 118 0.02 -2.17 -13.50
N MET A 119 1.06 -2.72 -14.11
CA MET A 119 1.04 -2.99 -15.54
C MET A 119 0.29 -4.29 -15.78
N ILE A 120 -0.55 -4.36 -16.80
CA ILE A 120 -1.46 -5.49 -16.99
C ILE A 120 -1.55 -5.85 -18.46
N GLN A 121 -1.48 -7.16 -18.76
CA GLN A 121 -1.67 -7.65 -20.11
C GLN A 121 -3.14 -7.45 -20.55
N PRO A 122 -3.42 -7.14 -21.83
CA PRO A 122 -4.77 -6.81 -22.30
C PRO A 122 -5.84 -7.87 -21.94
N LEU A 123 -5.49 -9.15 -22.03
CA LEU A 123 -6.40 -10.25 -21.70
C LEU A 123 -6.82 -10.22 -20.22
N VAL A 124 -5.87 -9.98 -19.30
CA VAL A 124 -6.15 -9.89 -17.87
C VAL A 124 -6.94 -8.61 -17.57
N ALA A 125 -6.58 -7.50 -18.22
CA ALA A 125 -7.27 -6.22 -18.06
C ALA A 125 -8.75 -6.31 -18.42
N GLN A 126 -9.09 -6.97 -19.53
CA GLN A 126 -10.48 -7.19 -19.94
C GLN A 126 -11.29 -7.92 -18.86
N ARG A 127 -10.70 -8.92 -18.20
CA ARG A 127 -11.34 -9.66 -17.11
C ARG A 127 -11.58 -8.77 -15.89
N VAL A 128 -10.57 -8.02 -15.47
CA VAL A 128 -10.65 -7.12 -14.29
C VAL A 128 -11.65 -5.99 -14.52
N ILE A 129 -11.62 -5.35 -15.69
CA ILE A 129 -12.51 -4.24 -16.03
C ILE A 129 -13.95 -4.73 -16.21
N GLY A 130 -14.14 -5.94 -16.74
CA GLY A 130 -15.45 -6.56 -16.94
C GLY A 130 -16.06 -7.20 -15.68
N ASP A 131 -15.33 -7.30 -14.58
CA ASP A 131 -15.77 -7.96 -13.35
C ASP A 131 -16.74 -7.04 -12.56
N PRO A 132 -18.00 -7.47 -12.33
CA PRO A 132 -18.96 -6.71 -11.55
C PRO A 132 -18.49 -6.43 -10.12
N ILE A 133 -17.73 -7.33 -9.48
CA ILE A 133 -17.21 -7.10 -8.12
C ILE A 133 -16.25 -5.91 -8.13
N MET A 134 -15.35 -5.85 -9.10
CA MET A 134 -14.38 -4.75 -9.23
C MET A 134 -15.07 -3.41 -9.44
N LYS A 135 -16.13 -3.41 -10.26
CA LYS A 135 -16.92 -2.22 -10.57
C LYS A 135 -17.79 -1.78 -9.39
N ASP A 136 -18.61 -2.67 -8.87
CA ASP A 136 -19.68 -2.34 -7.92
C ASP A 136 -19.14 -2.11 -6.50
N GLN A 137 -17.97 -2.66 -6.17
CA GLN A 137 -17.23 -2.28 -4.96
C GLN A 137 -16.46 -0.94 -5.10
N GLY A 138 -16.58 -0.29 -6.26
CA GLY A 138 -16.02 1.03 -6.52
C GLY A 138 -14.49 1.05 -6.59
N PHE A 139 -13.84 -0.09 -6.78
CA PHE A 139 -12.39 -0.16 -6.93
C PHE A 139 -11.94 0.43 -8.27
N LEU A 140 -12.64 0.10 -9.36
CA LEU A 140 -12.34 0.68 -10.68
C LEU A 140 -12.49 2.20 -10.70
N SER A 141 -13.38 2.77 -9.87
CA SER A 141 -13.56 4.22 -9.73
C SER A 141 -12.42 4.92 -8.98
N ARG A 142 -11.55 4.15 -8.32
CA ARG A 142 -10.43 4.64 -7.48
C ARG A 142 -9.07 4.50 -8.15
N VAL A 143 -9.03 3.91 -9.34
CA VAL A 143 -7.81 3.68 -10.11
C VAL A 143 -7.85 4.46 -11.42
N LEU A 144 -6.69 4.98 -11.83
CA LEU A 144 -6.53 5.57 -13.14
C LEU A 144 -6.11 4.49 -14.14
N ILE A 145 -6.97 4.22 -15.13
CA ILE A 145 -6.69 3.24 -16.19
C ILE A 145 -6.21 3.98 -17.44
N ALA A 146 -5.06 3.56 -17.97
CA ALA A 146 -4.52 4.07 -19.22
C ALA A 146 -4.24 2.92 -20.18
N TYR A 147 -4.66 3.06 -21.44
CA TYR A 147 -4.40 2.12 -22.53
C TYR A 147 -3.78 2.87 -23.72
N PRO A 148 -2.50 3.29 -23.62
CA PRO A 148 -1.84 4.04 -24.67
C PRO A 148 -1.61 3.16 -25.91
N ASP A 149 -1.67 3.77 -27.10
CA ASP A 149 -1.39 3.07 -28.35
C ASP A 149 -0.01 2.42 -28.35
N SER A 150 0.03 1.15 -28.73
CA SER A 150 1.29 0.42 -28.87
C SER A 150 2.21 1.12 -29.86
N LYS A 151 3.46 1.34 -29.43
CA LYS A 151 4.53 1.84 -30.30
C LYS A 151 5.32 0.70 -30.94
N ILE A 152 4.95 -0.56 -30.71
CA ILE A 152 5.61 -1.71 -31.36
C ILE A 152 5.44 -1.60 -32.88
N GLY A 153 6.54 -1.75 -33.62
CA GLY A 153 6.55 -1.61 -35.08
C GLY A 153 6.42 -0.18 -35.63
N SER A 154 6.13 0.82 -34.80
CA SER A 154 5.88 2.21 -35.23
C SER A 154 6.85 3.24 -34.63
N ARG A 155 7.94 2.79 -33.97
CA ARG A 155 9.00 3.68 -33.45
C ARG A 155 9.75 4.32 -34.61
N LYS A 156 9.39 5.56 -34.95
CA LYS A 156 10.10 6.36 -35.95
C LYS A 156 11.36 6.96 -35.33
N ILE A 157 12.54 6.51 -35.79
CA ILE A 157 13.79 7.27 -35.64
C ILE A 157 13.94 8.07 -36.94
N THR A 158 13.45 9.29 -36.94
CA THR A 158 13.42 10.14 -38.15
C THR A 158 13.95 11.53 -37.85
N ASN A 159 14.57 12.15 -38.86
CA ASN A 159 15.00 13.55 -38.86
C ASN A 159 13.89 14.50 -39.32
N ASP A 160 12.64 14.04 -39.36
CA ASP A 160 11.46 14.86 -39.67
C ASP A 160 11.35 16.06 -38.71
N PRO A 161 11.37 17.31 -39.22
CA PRO A 161 11.26 18.51 -38.39
C PRO A 161 10.01 18.53 -37.51
N VAL A 162 8.88 18.00 -37.97
CA VAL A 162 7.62 17.97 -37.20
C VAL A 162 7.76 17.04 -36.00
N TYR A 163 8.28 15.83 -36.22
CA TYR A 163 8.59 14.89 -35.14
C TYR A 163 9.59 15.48 -34.13
N ILE A 164 10.66 16.14 -34.61
CA ILE A 164 11.67 16.77 -33.74
C ILE A 164 11.03 17.86 -32.87
N ALA A 165 10.17 18.71 -33.43
CA ALA A 165 9.48 19.75 -32.67
C ALA A 165 8.55 19.15 -31.60
N ALA A 166 7.77 18.12 -31.93
CA ALA A 166 6.90 17.43 -30.99
C ALA A 166 7.71 16.77 -29.85
N LYS A 167 8.82 16.11 -30.18
CA LYS A 167 9.73 15.52 -29.21
C LYS A 167 10.33 16.56 -28.26
N ARG A 168 10.77 17.71 -28.78
CA ARG A 168 11.28 18.83 -27.95
C ARG A 168 10.23 19.36 -26.99
N LYS A 169 8.98 19.53 -27.46
CA LYS A 169 7.86 19.93 -26.59
C LYS A 169 7.60 18.89 -25.49
N ALA A 170 7.56 17.61 -25.83
CA ALA A 170 7.37 16.54 -24.85
C ALA A 170 8.51 16.49 -23.82
N GLN A 171 9.76 16.67 -24.26
CA GLN A 171 10.91 16.75 -23.36
C GLN A 171 10.81 17.91 -22.38
N ALA A 172 10.39 19.10 -22.84
CA ALA A 172 10.20 20.25 -21.96
C ALA A 172 9.13 19.97 -20.88
N VAL A 173 8.00 19.36 -21.26
CA VAL A 173 6.94 18.96 -20.30
C VAL A 173 7.46 17.93 -19.30
N LEU A 174 8.22 16.93 -19.77
CA LEU A 174 8.80 15.90 -18.90
C LEU A 174 9.82 16.50 -17.91
N LEU A 175 10.60 17.51 -18.31
CA LEU A 175 11.50 18.20 -17.40
C LEU A 175 10.72 18.90 -16.29
N THR A 176 9.68 19.68 -16.62
CA THR A 176 8.82 20.32 -15.62
C THR A 176 8.17 19.31 -14.67
N TYR A 177 7.69 18.18 -15.20
CA TYR A 177 7.15 17.10 -14.39
C TYR A 177 8.22 16.51 -13.44
N ASN A 178 9.40 16.18 -13.95
CA ASN A 178 10.48 15.61 -13.16
C ASN A 178 10.97 16.57 -12.07
N ASP A 179 11.05 17.87 -12.36
CA ASP A 179 11.40 18.89 -11.38
C ASP A 179 10.38 18.93 -10.24
N ARG A 180 9.07 18.87 -10.57
CA ARG A 180 8.02 18.79 -9.55
C ARG A 180 8.10 17.50 -8.72
N ILE A 181 8.36 16.35 -9.35
CA ILE A 181 8.54 15.09 -8.62
C ILE A 181 9.75 15.18 -7.69
N LYS A 182 10.87 15.76 -8.15
CA LYS A 182 12.07 15.95 -7.33
C LYS A 182 11.81 16.88 -6.13
N GLU A 183 11.08 17.96 -6.35
CA GLU A 183 10.64 18.86 -5.27
C GLU A 183 9.83 18.09 -4.22
N LEU A 184 8.83 17.31 -4.66
CA LEU A 184 7.99 16.51 -3.76
C LEU A 184 8.78 15.44 -2.99
N LEU A 185 9.74 14.78 -3.63
CA LEU A 185 10.58 13.75 -2.99
C LEU A 185 11.57 14.33 -1.96
N ASN A 186 11.89 15.62 -2.05
CA ASN A 186 12.74 16.31 -1.07
C ASN A 186 11.93 16.85 0.12
N ILE A 187 10.60 16.76 0.11
CA ILE A 187 9.78 17.11 1.27
C ILE A 187 9.98 16.04 2.34
N GLU A 188 10.39 16.48 3.53
CA GLU A 188 10.54 15.58 4.67
C GLU A 188 9.20 14.95 5.06
N LEU A 189 9.22 13.64 5.28
CA LEU A 189 8.05 12.87 5.67
C LEU A 189 7.57 13.32 7.05
N GLN A 190 6.42 13.98 7.09
CA GLN A 190 5.84 14.47 8.34
C GLN A 190 5.20 13.31 9.09
N VAL A 191 5.77 12.95 10.24
CA VAL A 191 5.29 11.91 11.15
C VAL A 191 4.80 12.59 12.42
N LEU A 192 3.69 12.11 13.00
CA LEU A 192 3.19 12.64 14.27
C LEU A 192 4.23 12.42 15.38
N PRO A 193 4.49 13.43 16.24
CA PRO A 193 5.35 13.27 17.40
C PRO A 193 4.90 12.09 18.26
N ASP A 194 5.86 11.38 18.87
CA ASP A 194 5.62 10.23 19.76
C ASP A 194 4.91 9.02 19.11
N THR A 195 4.67 9.05 17.80
CA THR A 195 4.24 7.89 17.03
C THR A 195 5.41 7.27 16.29
N ARG A 196 5.33 5.96 16.07
CA ARG A 196 6.39 5.23 15.39
C ARG A 196 6.40 5.48 13.88
N ALA A 197 5.23 5.65 13.28
CA ALA A 197 5.06 5.65 11.83
C ALA A 197 3.67 6.15 11.40
N ASP A 198 3.05 7.10 12.10
CA ASP A 198 1.75 7.65 11.69
C ASP A 198 1.98 9.02 11.03
N LEU A 199 1.38 9.25 9.85
CA LEU A 199 1.63 10.50 9.12
C LEU A 199 0.93 11.67 9.78
N ASN A 200 1.62 12.79 9.87
CA ASN A 200 0.99 14.08 10.10
C ASN A 200 0.51 14.64 8.75
N LEU A 201 -0.74 14.34 8.40
CA LEU A 201 -1.31 14.69 7.11
C LEU A 201 -1.60 16.19 7.04
N ARG A 202 -1.14 16.82 5.95
CA ARG A 202 -1.55 18.18 5.62
C ARG A 202 -3.05 18.21 5.32
N GLN A 203 -3.80 19.05 6.04
CA GLN A 203 -5.16 19.40 5.64
C GLN A 203 -5.10 20.30 4.40
N LEU A 204 -5.85 19.91 3.38
CA LEU A 204 -6.04 20.71 2.17
C LEU A 204 -7.46 21.23 2.21
N ASP A 205 -7.61 22.55 2.18
CA ASP A 205 -8.91 23.15 1.98
C ASP A 205 -9.37 22.86 0.55
N LEU A 206 -10.64 22.48 0.39
CA LEU A 206 -11.23 22.41 -0.93
C LEU A 206 -11.28 23.83 -1.49
N SER A 207 -10.79 24.03 -2.70
CA SER A 207 -11.00 25.29 -3.40
C SER A 207 -12.51 25.50 -3.60
N ASP A 208 -12.98 26.70 -3.29
CA ASP A 208 -14.35 27.16 -3.57
C ASP A 208 -14.77 26.94 -5.03
#